data_AF-A0A7S4KM70-F1
#
_entry.id   AF-A0A7S4KM70-F1
#
_cell.length_a   1.000
_cell.length_b   1.000
_cell.length_c   1.000
_cell.angle_alpha   90.00
_cell.angle_beta   90.00
_cell.angle_gamma   90.00
#
_symmetry.space_group_name_H-M   'P 1'
#
loop_
_entity.id
_entity.type
_entity.pdbx_description
1 polymer ?
#
loop_
_entity_poly.entity_id
_entity_poly.type
_entity_poly.pdbx_seq_one_letter_code
_entity_poly.pdbx_strand_id
1 'polypeptide(L)'
;GDFILAAAKLFAHAFSITESDATAAEVCDIADQQYDTLQRRDSSQNSDRAECTHVLQNESFLSNLQEHKHLLKKLSPISFEKDDDSNYHVLFIKTCSNLRATNYGIDQVNFSTAKRISGQIIPAMITTTASIV
;
A
#
# COMPACT_ATOMS: atom_id res chain seq x y z
N GLY A 1 -5.11 -8.76 6.57
CA GLY A 1 -4.25 -7.75 7.24
C GLY A 1 -3.06 -7.30 6.40
N ASP A 2 -2.51 -8.16 5.54
CA ASP A 2 -1.17 -7.97 4.93
C ASP A 2 -0.95 -6.65 4.18
N PHE A 3 -1.96 -6.16 3.46
CA PHE A 3 -1.86 -4.87 2.77
C PHE A 3 -1.68 -3.71 3.76
N ILE A 4 -2.49 -3.69 4.82
CA ILE A 4 -2.47 -2.63 5.83
C ILE A 4 -1.14 -2.68 6.59
N LEU A 5 -0.67 -3.88 6.95
CA LEU A 5 0.63 -4.07 7.59
C LEU A 5 1.78 -3.57 6.71
N ALA A 6 1.84 -4.02 5.45
CA ALA A 6 2.90 -3.62 4.52
C ALA A 6 2.88 -2.11 4.26
N ALA A 7 1.68 -1.53 4.09
CA ALA A 7 1.52 -0.08 3.95
C ALA A 7 2.00 0.67 5.20
N ALA A 8 1.59 0.22 6.39
CA ALA A 8 1.94 0.87 7.65
C ALA A 8 3.46 0.87 7.89
N LYS A 9 4.15 -0.24 7.62
CA LYS A 9 5.61 -0.31 7.72
C LYS A 9 6.31 0.60 6.72
N LEU A 10 5.82 0.62 5.47
CA LEU A 10 6.34 1.50 4.44
C LEU A 10 6.18 2.98 4.81
N PHE A 11 5.01 3.36 5.35
CA PHE A 11 4.78 4.71 5.86
C PHE A 11 5.67 5.01 7.08
N ALA A 12 5.79 4.09 8.04
CA ALA A 12 6.67 4.28 9.20
C ALA A 12 8.12 4.56 8.76
N HIS A 13 8.61 3.82 7.76
CA HIS A 13 9.93 4.04 7.16
C HIS A 13 10.03 5.43 6.50
N ALA A 14 9.02 5.84 5.72
CA ALA A 14 8.98 7.18 5.10
C ALA A 14 8.99 8.32 6.14
N PHE A 15 8.34 8.11 7.29
CA PHE A 15 8.30 9.09 8.38
C PHE A 15 9.47 8.95 9.38
N SER A 16 10.37 7.99 9.16
CA SER A 16 11.47 7.65 10.10
C SER A 16 10.98 7.40 11.52
N ILE A 17 9.81 6.77 11.66
CA ILE A 17 9.22 6.38 12.95
C ILE A 17 9.76 4.99 13.30
N THR A 18 10.05 4.74 14.58
CA THR A 18 10.42 3.42 15.08
C THR A 18 9.34 2.39 14.73
N GLU A 19 9.72 1.37 13.95
CA GLU A 19 8.82 0.28 13.58
C GLU A 19 8.33 -0.44 14.84
N SER A 20 7.02 -0.65 14.92
CA SER A 20 6.39 -1.46 15.97
C SER A 20 6.31 -2.91 15.49
N ASP A 21 6.53 -3.87 16.39
CA ASP A 21 6.43 -5.32 16.13
C ASP A 21 4.99 -5.83 15.95
N ALA A 22 4.10 -4.97 15.44
CA ALA A 22 2.70 -5.31 15.25
C ALA A 22 2.55 -6.47 14.24
N THR A 23 1.79 -7.48 14.64
CA THR A 23 1.48 -8.65 13.81
C THR A 23 0.32 -8.37 12.86
N ALA A 24 0.25 -9.11 11.75
CA ALA A 24 -0.84 -8.96 10.78
C ALA A 24 -2.23 -9.23 11.38
N ALA A 25 -2.31 -10.03 12.44
CA ALA A 25 -3.53 -10.34 13.17
C ALA A 25 -4.03 -9.15 13.99
N GLU A 26 -3.16 -8.53 14.79
CA GLU A 26 -3.50 -7.34 15.58
C GLU A 26 -3.94 -6.17 14.70
N VAL A 27 -3.28 -5.99 13.54
CA VAL A 27 -3.66 -4.97 12.57
C VAL A 27 -5.04 -5.26 11.95
N CYS A 28 -5.38 -6.53 11.75
CA CYS A 28 -6.70 -6.94 11.28
C CYS A 28 -7.78 -6.62 12.32
N ASP A 29 -7.55 -6.97 13.59
CA ASP A 29 -8.51 -6.71 14.66
C ASP A 29 -8.79 -5.21 14.83
N ILE A 30 -7.75 -4.37 14.74
CA ILE A 30 -7.89 -2.90 14.78
C ILE A 30 -8.68 -2.41 13.55
N ALA A 31 -8.38 -2.93 12.36
CA ALA A 31 -9.07 -2.53 11.14
C ALA A 31 -10.56 -2.91 11.17
N ASP A 32 -10.88 -4.09 11.68
CA ASP A 32 -12.26 -4.57 11.81
C ASP A 32 -13.03 -3.73 12.85
N GLN A 33 -12.41 -3.40 13.99
CA GLN A 33 -12.98 -2.49 14.98
C GLN A 33 -13.28 -1.10 14.40
N GLN A 34 -12.39 -0.58 13.56
CA GLN A 34 -12.58 0.70 12.88
C GLN A 34 -13.70 0.63 11.83
N TYR A 35 -13.76 -0.46 11.05
CA TYR A 35 -14.81 -0.66 10.04
C TYR A 35 -16.21 -0.71 10.67
N ASP A 36 -16.36 -1.44 11.78
CA ASP A 36 -17.60 -1.49 12.56
C ASP A 36 -18.02 -0.11 13.10
N THR A 37 -17.04 0.70 13.48
CA THR A 37 -17.28 2.07 13.97
C THR A 37 -17.77 3.00 12.85
N LEU A 38 -17.33 2.79 11.61
CA LEU A 38 -17.74 3.58 10.45
C LEU A 38 -19.14 3.19 9.96
N GLN A 39 -19.48 1.90 9.90
CA GLN A 39 -20.82 1.43 9.50
C GLN A 39 -21.92 1.91 10.46
N ARG A 40 -21.62 2.00 11.77
CA ARG A 40 -22.55 2.61 12.75
C ARG A 40 -22.79 4.09 12.48
N ARG A 41 -21.87 4.79 11.82
CA ARG A 41 -22.00 6.22 11.49
C ARG A 41 -22.85 6.45 10.23
N ASP A 42 -22.76 5.57 9.23
CA ASP A 42 -23.57 5.62 8.00
C ASP A 42 -25.06 5.30 8.23
N SER A 43 -25.39 4.59 9.31
CA SER A 43 -26.78 4.28 9.68
C SER A 43 -27.61 5.53 10.07
N SER A 44 -27.00 6.72 10.17
CA SER A 44 -27.66 7.97 10.59
C SER A 44 -27.79 9.04 9.49
N GLN A 45 -27.39 8.79 8.24
CA GLN A 45 -27.66 9.72 7.12
C GLN A 45 -28.17 8.97 5.89
N ASN A 46 -29.48 8.76 5.86
CA ASN A 46 -30.22 8.68 4.60
C ASN A 46 -30.23 10.09 3.98
N SER A 47 -29.58 10.31 2.83
CA SER A 47 -30.15 11.04 1.69
C SER A 47 -29.15 11.22 0.55
N ASP A 48 -29.64 10.96 -0.64
CA ASP A 48 -29.34 11.64 -1.89
C ASP A 48 -28.02 11.37 -2.61
N ARG A 49 -28.16 10.49 -3.60
CA ARG A 49 -27.48 10.46 -4.89
C ARG A 49 -27.39 11.86 -5.51
N ALA A 50 -26.31 12.59 -5.22
CA ALA A 50 -25.98 13.84 -5.92
C ALA A 50 -24.46 14.01 -6.13
N GLU A 51 -24.09 14.10 -7.41
CA GLU A 51 -22.96 14.85 -7.98
C GLU A 51 -21.52 14.53 -7.54
N CYS A 52 -20.92 13.63 -8.32
CA CYS A 52 -19.48 13.48 -8.49
C CYS A 52 -18.88 14.67 -9.27
N THR A 53 -18.92 15.89 -8.72
CA THR A 53 -18.26 17.07 -9.34
C THR A 53 -17.87 18.19 -8.37
N HIS A 54 -17.76 17.92 -7.05
CA HIS A 54 -17.43 18.95 -6.05
C HIS A 54 -16.03 18.76 -5.43
N VAL A 55 -14.99 18.55 -6.26
CA VAL A 55 -13.63 18.18 -5.78
C VAL A 55 -12.67 19.37 -5.59
N LEU A 56 -13.05 20.62 -5.90
CA LEU A 56 -12.07 21.73 -5.92
C LEU A 56 -12.34 22.92 -4.97
N GLN A 57 -13.28 22.80 -4.02
CA GLN A 57 -13.60 23.91 -3.08
C GLN A 57 -13.51 23.52 -1.60
N ASN A 58 -12.58 22.65 -1.21
CA ASN A 58 -12.18 22.57 0.20
C ASN A 58 -10.98 23.48 0.44
N GLU A 59 -11.21 24.79 0.44
CA GLU A 59 -10.24 25.79 0.92
C GLU A 59 -9.74 25.45 2.33
N SER A 60 -10.61 24.87 3.15
CA SER A 60 -10.28 24.31 4.47
C SER A 60 -9.28 23.16 4.40
N PHE A 61 -9.33 22.30 3.38
CA PHE A 61 -8.37 21.20 3.21
C PHE A 61 -7.02 21.73 2.73
N LEU A 62 -7.03 22.68 1.80
CA LEU A 62 -5.81 23.33 1.33
C LEU A 62 -5.10 24.09 2.45
N SER A 63 -5.84 24.80 3.31
CA SER A 63 -5.25 25.50 4.46
C SER A 63 -4.64 24.53 5.48
N ASN A 64 -5.34 23.44 5.81
CA ASN A 64 -4.78 22.37 6.67
C ASN A 64 -3.52 21.74 6.05
N LEU A 65 -3.51 21.49 4.73
CA LEU A 65 -2.34 20.94 4.06
C LEU A 65 -1.15 21.92 4.06
N GLN A 66 -1.43 23.22 3.92
CA GLN A 66 -0.41 24.27 4.02
C GLN A 66 0.17 24.37 5.44
N GLU A 67 -0.65 24.26 6.48
CA GLU A 67 -0.23 24.25 7.88
C GLU A 67 0.68 23.06 8.20
N HIS A 68 0.30 21.87 7.71
CA HIS A 68 1.05 20.64 7.90
C HIS A 68 2.16 20.39 6.86
N LYS A 69 2.45 21.37 6.00
CA LYS A 69 3.52 21.28 4.99
C LYS A 69 4.90 21.01 5.59
N HIS A 70 5.12 21.40 6.84
CA HIS A 70 6.36 21.12 7.56
C HIS A 70 6.58 19.61 7.84
N LEU A 71 5.51 18.81 7.87
CA LEU A 71 5.59 17.35 8.01
C LEU A 71 6.10 16.69 6.72
N LEU A 72 5.76 17.24 5.55
CA LEU A 72 6.28 16.78 4.26
C LEU A 72 7.81 16.93 4.16
N LYS A 73 8.41 17.92 4.86
CA LYS A 73 9.86 18.10 4.90
C LYS A 73 10.60 17.00 5.67
N LYS A 74 9.90 16.19 6.47
CA LYS A 74 10.46 15.07 7.23
C LYS A 74 10.30 13.73 6.52
N LEU A 75 9.69 13.70 5.34
CA LEU A 75 9.48 12.46 4.62
C LEU A 75 10.76 12.06 3.87
N SER A 76 11.29 10.87 4.18
CA SER A 76 12.35 10.26 3.40
C SER A 76 11.74 9.53 2.20
N PRO A 77 12.21 9.80 0.97
CA PRO A 77 11.77 9.02 -0.18
C PRO A 77 12.24 7.57 0.00
N ILE A 78 11.33 6.63 -0.24
CA ILE A 78 11.65 5.21 -0.18
C ILE A 78 12.24 4.79 -1.52
N SER A 79 13.45 4.24 -1.50
CA SER A 79 14.06 3.63 -2.67
C SER A 79 13.59 2.18 -2.78
N PHE A 80 12.96 1.84 -3.90
CA PHE A 80 12.53 0.48 -4.16
C PHE A 80 13.73 -0.47 -4.26
N GLU A 81 13.78 -1.44 -3.35
CA GLU A 81 14.68 -2.59 -3.37
C GLU A 81 13.85 -3.87 -3.48
N LYS A 82 14.12 -4.67 -4.51
CA LYS A 82 13.38 -5.89 -4.85
C LYS A 82 14.00 -7.13 -4.20
N ASP A 83 15.28 -7.08 -3.87
CA ASP A 83 16.06 -8.24 -3.42
C ASP A 83 16.03 -8.43 -1.90
N ASP A 84 15.64 -7.41 -1.14
CA ASP A 84 15.40 -7.48 0.30
C ASP A 84 13.91 -7.75 0.60
N ASP A 85 13.62 -8.95 1.09
CA ASP A 85 12.24 -9.36 1.42
C ASP A 85 11.77 -8.80 2.79
N SER A 86 12.67 -8.21 3.58
CA SER A 86 12.36 -7.65 4.91
C SER A 86 11.89 -6.21 4.87
N ASN A 87 12.04 -5.51 3.74
CA ASN A 87 11.65 -4.11 3.57
C ASN A 87 10.17 -3.90 3.21
N TYR A 88 9.40 -4.99 3.06
CA TYR A 88 7.96 -4.98 2.74
C TYR A 88 7.58 -4.33 1.40
N HIS A 89 8.54 -3.93 0.55
CA HIS A 89 8.26 -3.30 -0.75
C HIS A 89 7.49 -4.23 -1.68
N VAL A 90 8.03 -5.42 -1.91
CA VAL A 90 7.40 -6.43 -2.77
C VAL A 90 6.10 -6.93 -2.14
N LEU A 91 6.05 -7.04 -0.80
CA LEU A 91 4.83 -7.45 -0.10
C LEU A 91 3.69 -6.43 -0.30
N PHE A 92 4.00 -5.13 -0.22
CA PHE A 92 3.04 -4.08 -0.52
C PHE A 92 2.54 -4.17 -1.97
N ILE A 93 3.43 -4.30 -2.95
CA ILE A 93 3.04 -4.42 -4.37
C ILE A 93 2.14 -5.65 -4.61
N LYS A 94 2.52 -6.81 -4.06
CA LYS A 94 1.74 -8.06 -4.18
C LYS A 94 0.35 -7.89 -3.60
N THR A 95 0.26 -7.41 -2.36
CA THR A 95 -1.01 -7.30 -1.64
C THR A 95 -1.91 -6.22 -2.25
N CYS A 96 -1.35 -5.07 -2.62
CA CYS A 96 -2.06 -3.99 -3.32
C CYS A 96 -2.61 -4.45 -4.67
N SER A 97 -1.77 -5.11 -5.48
CA SER A 97 -2.18 -5.64 -6.79
C SER A 97 -3.25 -6.71 -6.64
N ASN A 98 -3.14 -7.61 -5.65
CA ASN A 98 -4.14 -8.66 -5.43
C ASN A 98 -5.48 -8.09 -4.96
N LEU A 99 -5.45 -7.05 -4.13
CA LEU A 99 -6.66 -6.33 -3.71
C LEU A 99 -7.36 -5.72 -4.93
N ARG A 100 -6.59 -5.05 -5.80
CA ARG A 100 -7.13 -4.52 -7.07
C ARG A 100 -7.62 -5.63 -8.01
N ALA A 101 -6.90 -6.74 -8.13
CA ALA A 101 -7.25 -7.87 -8.98
C ALA A 101 -8.61 -8.48 -8.57
N THR A 102 -8.83 -8.61 -7.26
CA THR A 102 -10.09 -9.12 -6.69
C THR A 102 -11.28 -8.24 -7.09
N ASN A 103 -11.11 -6.91 -7.16
CA ASN A 103 -12.17 -5.99 -7.59
C ASN A 103 -12.59 -6.17 -9.06
N TYR A 104 -11.74 -6.77 -9.90
CA TYR A 104 -12.00 -7.01 -11.32
C TYR A 104 -12.16 -8.49 -11.67
N GLY A 105 -12.21 -9.39 -10.68
CA GLY A 105 -12.25 -10.84 -10.92
C GLY A 105 -10.99 -11.40 -11.59
N ILE A 106 -9.85 -10.74 -11.43
CA ILE A 106 -8.54 -11.18 -11.93
C ILE A 106 -7.89 -12.09 -10.88
N ASP A 107 -7.23 -13.15 -11.33
CA ASP A 107 -6.52 -14.08 -10.45
C ASP A 107 -5.40 -13.39 -9.66
N GLN A 108 -5.27 -13.79 -8.39
CA GLN A 108 -4.25 -13.27 -7.50
C GLN A 108 -2.87 -13.81 -7.84
N VAL A 109 -1.84 -12.99 -7.66
CA VAL A 109 -0.45 -13.37 -7.91
C VAL A 109 0.29 -13.75 -6.64
N ASN A 110 1.20 -14.73 -6.78
CA ASN A 110 2.13 -15.14 -5.74
C ASN A 110 3.27 -14.12 -5.56
N PHE A 111 3.96 -14.19 -4.41
CA PHE A 111 5.06 -13.28 -4.07
C PHE A 111 6.19 -13.30 -5.12
N SER A 112 6.62 -14.49 -5.56
CA SER A 112 7.66 -14.66 -6.58
C SER A 112 7.28 -14.06 -7.93
N THR A 113 6.02 -14.20 -8.34
CA THR A 113 5.49 -13.60 -9.56
C THR A 113 5.46 -12.08 -9.43
N ALA A 114 5.00 -11.55 -8.30
CA ALA A 114 5.00 -10.12 -8.02
C ALA A 114 6.42 -9.54 -8.04
N LYS A 115 7.39 -10.18 -7.37
CA LYS A 115 8.82 -9.81 -7.35
C LYS A 115 9.43 -9.75 -8.75
N ARG A 116 9.13 -10.77 -9.56
CA ARG A 116 9.60 -10.84 -10.96
C ARG A 116 9.08 -9.68 -11.80
N ILE A 117 7.77 -9.38 -11.70
CA ILE A 117 7.12 -8.34 -12.49
C ILE A 117 7.52 -6.94 -12.01
N SER A 118 7.53 -6.70 -10.69
CA SER A 118 7.87 -5.39 -10.12
C SER A 118 9.34 -5.04 -10.28
N GLY A 119 10.21 -6.04 -10.21
CA GLY A 119 11.66 -5.91 -10.34
C GLY A 119 12.19 -5.97 -11.78
N GLN A 120 11.32 -6.16 -12.78
CA GLN A 120 11.68 -6.43 -14.17
C GLN A 120 12.81 -7.48 -14.30
N ILE A 121 12.70 -8.55 -13.51
CA ILE A 121 13.78 -9.55 -13.41
C ILE A 121 13.86 -10.32 -14.73
N ILE A 122 14.99 -10.17 -15.42
CA ILE A 122 15.30 -10.91 -16.64
C ILE A 122 15.61 -12.36 -16.27
N PRO A 123 14.92 -13.36 -16.84
CA PRO A 123 15.24 -14.76 -16.62
C PRO A 123 16.67 -15.05 -17.08
N ALA A 124 17.53 -15.51 -16.16
CA ALA A 124 18.86 -16.00 -16.49
C ALA A 124 18.89 -17.53 -16.34
N MET A 125 19.27 -18.25 -17.39
CA MET A 125 19.60 -19.69 -17.32
C MET A 125 21.12 -19.86 -17.40
N ILE A 126 21.69 -20.65 -16.48
CA ILE A 126 23.14 -20.96 -16.43
C ILE A 126 23.48 -22.07 -17.46
N THR A 127 22.98 -21.96 -18.70
CA THR A 127 23.17 -23.00 -19.74
C THR A 127 23.60 -22.48 -21.11
N THR A 128 23.94 -21.19 -21.27
CA THR A 128 24.33 -20.63 -22.59
C THR A 128 25.83 -20.35 -22.76
N THR A 129 26.71 -20.81 -21.86
CA THR A 129 28.18 -20.61 -21.98
C THR A 129 28.93 -21.81 -22.56
N ALA A 130 28.38 -22.49 -23.57
CA ALA A 130 29.07 -23.61 -24.23
C ALA A 130 29.00 -23.61 -25.77
N SER A 131 28.38 -22.60 -26.39
CA SER A 131 28.27 -22.54 -27.87
C SER A 131 28.80 -21.20 -28.41
N ILE A 132 30.04 -20.89 -28.04
CA ILE A 132 30.94 -20.06 -28.83
C ILE A 132 32.23 -20.86 -29.03
N VAL A 133 32.24 -21.68 -30.08
CA VAL A 133 33.45 -22.31 -30.65
C VAL A 133 33.43 -22.04 -32.14
#